data_AF-M6ZNU9-F1
#
_entry.id   AF-M6ZNU9-F1
#
_cell.length_a   1.000
_cell.length_b   1.000
_cell.length_c   1.000
_cell.angle_alpha   90.00
_cell.angle_beta   90.00
_cell.angle_gamma   90.00
#
_symmetry.space_group_name_H-M   'P 1'
#
loop_
_entity.id
_entity.type
_entity.pdbx_description
1 polymer ?
#
loop_
_entity_poly.entity_id
_entity_poly.type
_entity_poly.pdbx_seq_one_letter_code
_entity_poly.pdbx_strand_id
1 'polypeptide(L)'
;MENKLNQNRILSLDLFRGMTVAGMILVNNPGSWSSIYSPLKHARWNGCTPTDLVFPFFLFAVGISIHFSVYYKKTKFYLSKTWLGICIRSITLILIGLFLNFFGEWSFSELRIPGVLQRIGFVYWVVASLYLILPKRAILISWIPILIVHTWILIQLPPPGESIVYLEPGKDIGAWIDRNVFGENHLWKFSKTWDPEGFFSGISSITTSLLGVFCGSILSSKTNETKNKF
;
A
#
# COMPACT_ATOMS: atom_id res chain seq x y z
N MET A 1 -37.26 -18.38 1.24
CA MET A 1 -36.02 -18.61 2.02
C MET A 1 -34.90 -17.84 1.36
N GLU A 2 -34.36 -16.83 2.05
CA GLU A 2 -33.24 -16.01 1.59
C GLU A 2 -32.04 -16.87 1.22
N ASN A 3 -31.68 -16.87 -0.06
CA ASN A 3 -30.40 -17.42 -0.52
C ASN A 3 -29.29 -16.53 0.06
N LYS A 4 -28.78 -16.93 1.21
CA LYS A 4 -27.54 -16.41 1.80
C LYS A 4 -26.44 -16.68 0.78
N LEU A 5 -26.16 -15.70 -0.08
CA LEU A 5 -25.06 -15.74 -1.05
C LEU A 5 -23.80 -16.08 -0.26
N ASN A 6 -23.40 -17.36 -0.29
CA ASN A 6 -22.11 -17.80 0.22
C ASN A 6 -21.08 -17.02 -0.59
N GLN A 7 -20.57 -15.96 0.04
CA GLN A 7 -19.38 -15.25 -0.41
C GLN A 7 -18.25 -16.27 -0.34
N ASN A 8 -18.08 -17.05 -1.40
CA ASN A 8 -17.02 -18.04 -1.49
C ASN A 8 -15.71 -17.30 -1.25
N ARG A 9 -15.13 -17.50 -0.07
CA ARG A 9 -13.80 -16.99 0.26
C ARG A 9 -12.85 -17.49 -0.82
N ILE A 10 -12.07 -16.57 -1.37
CA ILE A 10 -11.09 -16.91 -2.40
C ILE A 10 -9.85 -17.43 -1.67
N LEU A 11 -9.78 -18.76 -1.47
CA LEU A 11 -8.70 -19.40 -0.72
C LEU A 11 -7.31 -19.04 -1.25
N SER A 12 -7.15 -18.96 -2.57
CA SER A 12 -5.88 -18.58 -3.20
C SER A 12 -5.44 -17.15 -2.84
N LEU A 13 -6.39 -16.22 -2.67
CA LEU A 13 -6.11 -14.85 -2.25
C LEU A 13 -5.72 -14.79 -0.77
N ASP A 14 -6.41 -15.54 0.07
CA ASP A 14 -6.08 -15.64 1.50
C ASP A 14 -4.69 -16.27 1.71
N LEU A 15 -4.36 -17.34 0.94
CA LEU A 15 -3.03 -17.95 0.94
C LEU A 15 -1.95 -16.98 0.44
N PHE A 16 -2.20 -16.24 -0.63
CA PHE A 16 -1.26 -15.24 -1.16
C PHE A 16 -0.95 -14.12 -0.14
N ARG A 17 -1.98 -13.63 0.56
CA ARG A 17 -1.81 -12.70 1.67
C ARG A 17 -1.05 -13.31 2.84
N GLY A 18 -1.34 -14.56 3.19
CA GLY A 18 -0.61 -15.28 4.23
C GLY A 18 0.88 -15.43 3.92
N MET A 19 1.21 -15.82 2.69
CA MET A 19 2.60 -15.96 2.23
C MET A 19 3.35 -14.62 2.24
N THR A 20 2.71 -13.53 1.81
CA THR A 20 3.35 -12.19 1.87
C THR A 20 3.59 -11.75 3.31
N VAL A 21 2.66 -11.99 4.24
CA VAL A 21 2.88 -11.69 5.68
C VAL A 21 3.99 -12.56 6.27
N ALA A 22 4.01 -13.87 5.96
CA ALA A 22 5.10 -14.75 6.39
C ALA A 22 6.45 -14.28 5.84
N GLY A 23 6.48 -13.85 4.58
CA GLY A 23 7.64 -13.21 3.96
C GLY A 23 8.08 -11.95 4.72
N MET A 24 7.17 -11.05 5.07
CA MET A 24 7.50 -9.83 5.84
C MET A 24 8.12 -10.17 7.19
N ILE A 25 7.58 -11.16 7.90
CA ILE A 25 8.11 -11.59 9.20
C ILE A 25 9.53 -12.14 9.03
N LEU A 26 9.73 -12.98 8.02
CA LEU A 26 11.02 -13.63 7.75
C LEU A 26 12.12 -12.62 7.37
N VAL A 27 11.82 -11.63 6.54
CA VAL A 27 12.82 -10.62 6.11
C VAL A 27 13.11 -9.59 7.20
N ASN A 28 12.11 -9.25 8.03
CA ASN A 28 12.29 -8.31 9.14
C ASN A 28 12.94 -8.95 10.38
N ASN A 29 12.96 -10.28 10.49
CA ASN A 29 13.54 -11.00 11.61
C ASN A 29 14.52 -12.08 11.13
N PRO A 30 15.66 -11.72 10.52
CA PRO A 30 16.63 -12.70 10.02
C PRO A 30 17.39 -13.45 11.13
N GLY A 31 17.08 -13.20 12.41
CA GLY A 31 17.77 -13.74 13.58
C GLY A 31 19.12 -13.04 13.82
N SER A 32 20.05 -13.14 12.86
CA SER A 32 21.34 -12.45 12.89
C SER A 32 21.55 -11.59 11.65
N TRP A 33 21.77 -10.28 11.87
CA TRP A 33 22.07 -9.33 10.80
C TRP A 33 23.42 -9.59 10.11
N SER A 34 24.31 -10.40 10.71
CA SER A 34 25.60 -10.79 10.13
C SER A 34 25.53 -12.02 9.22
N SER A 35 24.40 -12.75 9.20
CA SER A 35 24.26 -14.01 8.45
C SER A 35 22.94 -14.08 7.68
N ILE A 36 22.58 -12.98 7.02
CA ILE A 36 21.39 -12.90 6.16
C ILE A 36 21.69 -13.60 4.84
N TYR A 37 20.85 -14.57 4.44
CA TYR A 37 20.93 -15.18 3.11
C TYR A 37 20.78 -14.13 2.03
N SER A 38 21.61 -14.17 0.99
CA SER A 38 21.67 -13.15 -0.07
C SER A 38 20.29 -12.79 -0.68
N PRO A 39 19.36 -13.74 -0.97
CA PRO A 39 18.04 -13.41 -1.49
C PRO A 39 17.10 -12.70 -0.49
N LEU A 40 17.41 -12.74 0.80
CA LEU A 40 16.64 -12.14 1.90
C LEU A 40 17.16 -10.76 2.30
N LYS A 41 18.14 -10.23 1.56
CA LYS A 41 18.69 -8.91 1.80
C LYS A 41 18.06 -7.91 0.84
N HIS A 42 17.65 -6.77 1.36
CA HIS A 42 17.23 -5.64 0.53
C HIS A 42 18.35 -5.21 -0.42
N ALA A 43 17.97 -4.76 -1.62
CA ALA A 43 18.91 -4.05 -2.49
C ALA A 43 19.48 -2.84 -1.73
N ARG A 44 20.75 -2.51 -1.94
CA ARG A 44 21.37 -1.37 -1.24
C ARG A 44 20.68 -0.04 -1.57
N TRP A 45 20.32 0.13 -2.84
CA TRP A 45 19.59 1.29 -3.34
C TRP A 45 19.02 0.99 -4.73
N ASN A 46 19.91 0.80 -5.70
CA ASN A 46 19.56 0.35 -7.04
C ASN A 46 19.47 -1.17 -7.06
N GLY A 47 18.36 -1.68 -7.61
CA GLY A 47 18.10 -3.11 -7.74
C GLY A 47 16.69 -3.47 -7.25
N CYS A 48 16.34 -4.74 -7.41
CA CYS A 48 15.09 -5.29 -6.91
C CYS A 48 15.36 -6.72 -6.47
N THR A 49 15.20 -6.98 -5.17
CA THR A 49 15.31 -8.31 -4.58
C THR A 49 13.93 -8.86 -4.26
N PRO A 50 13.78 -10.18 -4.05
CA PRO A 50 12.51 -10.76 -3.64
C PRO A 50 11.92 -10.10 -2.37
N THR A 51 12.77 -9.62 -1.46
CA THR A 51 12.33 -8.94 -0.23
C THR A 51 11.64 -7.61 -0.49
N ASP A 52 12.09 -6.87 -1.51
CA ASP A 52 11.53 -5.57 -1.89
C ASP A 52 10.11 -5.72 -2.48
N LEU A 53 9.79 -6.89 -3.03
CA LEU A 53 8.49 -7.18 -3.65
C LEU A 53 7.41 -7.63 -2.67
N VAL A 54 7.79 -8.04 -1.45
CA VAL A 54 6.83 -8.60 -0.47
C VAL A 54 5.73 -7.59 -0.14
N PHE A 55 6.11 -6.34 0.16
CA PHE A 55 5.16 -5.29 0.51
C PHE A 55 4.27 -4.85 -0.66
N PRO A 56 4.81 -4.57 -1.87
CA PRO A 56 4.01 -4.35 -3.07
C PRO A 56 3.01 -5.49 -3.36
N PHE A 57 3.42 -6.75 -3.23
CA PHE A 57 2.51 -7.89 -3.44
C PHE A 57 1.38 -7.95 -2.40
N PHE A 58 1.66 -7.60 -1.15
CA PHE A 58 0.61 -7.48 -0.14
C PHE A 58 -0.41 -6.39 -0.50
N LEU A 59 0.05 -5.20 -0.90
CA LEU A 59 -0.85 -4.11 -1.33
C LEU A 59 -1.65 -4.46 -2.57
N PHE A 60 -1.04 -5.17 -3.53
CA PHE A 60 -1.75 -5.72 -4.68
C PHE A 60 -2.88 -6.67 -4.25
N ALA A 61 -2.61 -7.56 -3.30
CA ALA A 61 -3.63 -8.47 -2.74
C ALA A 61 -4.74 -7.71 -1.98
N VAL A 62 -4.40 -6.64 -1.26
CA VAL A 62 -5.37 -5.73 -0.64
C VAL A 62 -6.27 -5.12 -1.70
N GLY A 63 -5.70 -4.66 -2.82
CA GLY A 63 -6.45 -4.15 -3.97
C GLY A 63 -7.48 -5.14 -4.54
N ILE A 64 -7.06 -6.40 -4.74
CA ILE A 64 -7.98 -7.48 -5.17
C ILE A 64 -9.11 -7.64 -4.14
N SER A 65 -8.76 -7.65 -2.85
CA SER A 65 -9.72 -7.80 -1.75
C SER A 65 -10.73 -6.63 -1.69
N ILE A 66 -10.30 -5.40 -1.99
CA ILE A 66 -11.19 -4.22 -2.10
C ILE A 66 -12.24 -4.47 -3.19
N HIS A 67 -11.83 -4.94 -4.37
CA HIS A 67 -12.77 -5.23 -5.45
C HIS A 67 -13.87 -6.19 -4.96
N PHE A 68 -13.52 -7.37 -4.44
CA PHE A 68 -14.52 -8.35 -4.03
C PHE A 68 -15.38 -7.90 -2.84
N SER A 69 -14.81 -7.19 -1.87
CA SER A 69 -15.53 -6.75 -0.66
C SER A 69 -16.50 -5.60 -0.90
N VAL A 70 -16.19 -4.71 -1.84
CA VAL A 70 -16.97 -3.50 -2.13
C VAL A 70 -17.88 -3.65 -3.34
N TYR A 71 -17.51 -4.48 -4.33
CA TYR A 71 -18.26 -4.63 -5.59
C TYR A 71 -19.75 -4.92 -5.38
N TYR A 72 -20.09 -5.87 -4.49
CA TYR A 72 -21.48 -6.24 -4.20
C TYR A 72 -22.21 -5.26 -3.27
N LYS A 73 -21.50 -4.33 -2.63
CA LYS A 73 -22.06 -3.34 -1.67
C LYS A 73 -22.27 -1.96 -2.29
N LYS A 74 -22.04 -1.80 -3.59
CA LYS A 74 -22.15 -0.53 -4.33
C LYS A 74 -23.61 -0.14 -4.64
N THR A 75 -24.54 -0.38 -3.73
CA THR A 75 -25.92 0.14 -3.79
C THR A 75 -26.08 1.30 -2.81
N LYS A 76 -26.90 2.32 -3.16
CA LYS A 76 -27.01 3.58 -2.40
C LYS A 76 -27.28 3.35 -0.90
N PHE A 77 -28.07 2.33 -0.56
CA PHE A 77 -28.43 1.99 0.82
C PHE A 77 -27.24 1.56 1.69
N TYR A 78 -26.22 0.93 1.11
CA TYR A 78 -25.05 0.45 1.85
C TYR A 78 -23.83 1.37 1.74
N LEU A 79 -23.92 2.47 0.99
CA LEU A 79 -22.78 3.34 0.70
C LEU A 79 -22.23 4.01 1.96
N SER A 80 -23.10 4.64 2.76
CA SER A 80 -22.70 5.34 3.99
C SER A 80 -22.10 4.37 5.03
N LYS A 81 -22.75 3.23 5.24
CA LYS A 81 -22.27 2.18 6.17
C LYS A 81 -20.95 1.55 5.69
N THR A 82 -20.79 1.36 4.38
CA THR A 82 -19.55 0.82 3.80
C THR A 82 -18.40 1.83 3.95
N TRP A 83 -18.65 3.11 3.66
CA TRP A 83 -17.66 4.17 3.81
C TRP A 83 -17.21 4.35 5.27
N LEU A 84 -18.15 4.38 6.22
CA LEU A 84 -17.81 4.40 7.65
C LEU A 84 -16.95 3.19 8.05
N GLY A 85 -17.31 2.00 7.56
CA GLY A 85 -16.53 0.78 7.81
C GLY A 85 -15.14 0.79 7.16
N ILE A 86 -14.92 1.56 6.10
CA ILE A 86 -13.60 1.80 5.51
C ILE A 86 -12.81 2.73 6.43
N CYS A 87 -13.39 3.88 6.81
CA CYS A 87 -12.75 4.85 7.70
C CYS A 87 -12.33 4.23 9.04
N ILE A 88 -13.21 3.48 9.70
CA ILE A 88 -12.91 2.82 10.98
C ILE A 88 -11.72 1.86 10.82
N ARG A 89 -11.70 1.01 9.79
CA ARG A 89 -10.60 0.07 9.55
C ARG A 89 -9.28 0.79 9.31
N SER A 90 -9.30 1.82 8.47
CA SER A 90 -8.11 2.61 8.14
C SER A 90 -7.55 3.34 9.36
N ILE A 91 -8.41 4.01 10.13
CA ILE A 91 -8.01 4.72 11.35
C ILE A 91 -7.48 3.72 12.39
N THR A 92 -8.13 2.57 12.55
CA THR A 92 -7.66 1.53 13.48
C THR A 92 -6.26 1.05 13.12
N LEU A 93 -5.97 0.79 11.83
CA LEU A 93 -4.63 0.40 11.38
C LEU A 93 -3.59 1.50 11.63
N ILE A 94 -3.92 2.76 11.33
CA ILE A 94 -3.02 3.90 11.55
C ILE A 94 -2.73 4.07 13.04
N LEU A 95 -3.75 4.01 13.90
CA LEU A 95 -3.58 4.15 15.35
C LEU A 95 -2.77 3.00 15.96
N ILE A 96 -3.00 1.76 15.52
CA ILE A 96 -2.18 0.62 15.95
C ILE A 96 -0.72 0.84 15.51
N GLY A 97 -0.50 1.27 14.26
CA GLY A 97 0.84 1.58 13.77
C GLY A 97 1.54 2.67 14.59
N LEU A 98 0.85 3.77 14.89
CA LEU A 98 1.41 4.86 15.69
C LEU A 98 1.66 4.43 17.14
N PHE A 99 0.79 3.59 17.69
CA PHE A 99 0.98 3.03 19.03
C PHE A 99 2.22 2.12 19.11
N LEU A 100 2.45 1.27 18.10
CA LEU A 100 3.68 0.47 18.00
C LEU A 100 4.92 1.37 17.80
N ASN A 101 4.78 2.38 16.94
CA ASN A 101 5.58 3.61 16.85
C ASN A 101 6.11 4.08 18.20
N PHE A 102 5.15 4.40 19.06
CA PHE A 102 5.35 5.05 20.33
C PHE A 102 5.95 4.10 21.37
N PHE A 103 5.50 2.85 21.42
CA PHE A 103 5.98 1.86 22.38
C PHE A 103 7.48 1.53 22.20
N GLY A 104 8.04 1.71 21.00
CA GLY A 104 9.47 1.54 20.76
C GLY A 104 10.34 2.67 21.31
N GLU A 105 9.81 3.89 21.41
CA GLU A 105 10.61 5.12 21.60
C GLU A 105 10.27 5.89 22.88
N TRP A 106 9.05 5.74 23.42
CA TRP A 106 8.55 6.44 24.61
C TRP A 106 8.70 7.98 24.55
N SER A 107 8.80 8.56 23.36
CA SER A 107 8.95 10.00 23.12
C SER A 107 8.08 10.44 21.96
N PHE A 108 7.24 11.45 22.19
CA PHE A 108 6.43 12.05 21.12
C PHE A 108 7.26 12.90 20.17
N SER A 109 8.39 13.46 20.63
CA SER A 109 9.24 14.34 19.83
C SER A 109 10.04 13.60 18.75
N GLU A 110 10.30 12.30 18.96
CA GLU A 110 11.01 11.44 18.01
C GLU A 110 10.11 10.33 17.44
N LEU A 111 8.79 10.48 17.61
CA LEU A 111 7.84 9.47 17.17
C LEU A 111 7.87 9.36 15.65
N ARG A 112 8.27 8.22 15.11
CA ARG A 112 8.19 7.98 13.66
C ARG A 112 6.72 7.99 13.21
N ILE A 113 6.36 8.90 12.30
CA ILE A 113 4.99 9.03 11.79
C ILE A 113 4.74 8.06 10.63
N PRO A 114 5.59 8.00 9.58
CA PRO A 114 5.38 7.05 8.49
C PRO A 114 5.69 5.63 8.96
N GLY A 115 4.91 4.67 8.48
CA GLY A 115 5.10 3.28 8.82
C GLY A 115 4.19 2.36 8.01
N VAL A 116 4.50 1.06 8.05
CA VAL A 116 3.87 0.06 7.18
C VAL A 116 2.37 -0.03 7.43
N LEU A 117 1.94 -0.03 8.70
CA LEU A 117 0.52 -0.10 9.06
C LEU A 117 -0.23 1.18 8.68
N GLN A 118 0.40 2.34 8.91
CA GLN A 118 -0.13 3.65 8.53
C GLN A 118 -0.35 3.71 7.02
N ARG A 119 0.63 3.24 6.25
CA ARG A 119 0.58 3.16 4.80
C ARG A 119 -0.52 2.22 4.31
N ILE A 120 -0.64 1.01 4.87
CA ILE A 120 -1.72 0.07 4.51
C ILE A 120 -3.08 0.71 4.81
N GLY A 121 -3.25 1.33 5.97
CA GLY A 121 -4.48 2.02 6.36
C GLY A 121 -4.85 3.16 5.41
N PHE A 122 -3.88 4.00 5.05
CA PHE A 122 -4.05 5.11 4.12
C PHE A 122 -4.36 4.64 2.70
N VAL A 123 -3.58 3.71 2.15
CA VAL A 123 -3.80 3.16 0.80
C VAL A 123 -5.17 2.49 0.72
N TYR A 124 -5.56 1.70 1.73
CA TYR A 124 -6.89 1.10 1.78
C TYR A 124 -7.99 2.17 1.80
N TRP A 125 -7.84 3.22 2.61
CA TRP A 125 -8.79 4.32 2.67
C TRP A 125 -8.98 4.99 1.31
N VAL A 126 -7.87 5.39 0.68
CA VAL A 126 -7.88 6.10 -0.61
C VAL A 126 -8.49 5.21 -1.69
N VAL A 127 -7.96 3.99 -1.87
CA VAL A 127 -8.39 3.11 -2.96
C VAL A 127 -9.84 2.66 -2.79
N ALA A 128 -10.26 2.29 -1.58
CA ALA A 128 -11.63 1.88 -1.34
C ALA A 128 -12.62 3.06 -1.49
N SER A 129 -12.23 4.27 -1.08
CA SER A 129 -13.04 5.49 -1.31
C SER A 129 -13.15 5.83 -2.79
N LEU A 130 -12.03 5.82 -3.53
CA LEU A 130 -12.03 6.02 -4.98
C LEU A 130 -12.89 4.97 -5.69
N TYR A 131 -12.84 3.72 -5.25
CA TYR A 131 -13.67 2.64 -5.80
C TYR A 131 -15.18 2.90 -5.63
N LEU A 132 -15.58 3.50 -4.51
CA LEU A 132 -16.97 3.87 -4.24
C LEU A 132 -17.43 5.05 -5.10
N ILE A 133 -16.59 6.08 -5.23
CA ILE A 133 -16.92 7.34 -5.88
C ILE A 133 -16.85 7.23 -7.40
N LEU A 134 -15.79 6.62 -7.94
CA LEU A 134 -15.51 6.61 -9.37
C LEU A 134 -16.35 5.55 -10.13
N PRO A 135 -16.66 5.81 -11.41
CA PRO A 135 -17.25 4.81 -12.28
C PRO A 135 -16.26 3.67 -12.53
N LYS A 136 -16.79 2.46 -12.79
CA LYS A 136 -15.99 1.23 -12.94
C LYS A 136 -14.85 1.39 -13.95
N ARG A 137 -15.10 2.02 -15.10
CA ARG A 137 -14.06 2.22 -16.12
C ARG A 137 -12.92 3.12 -15.61
N ALA A 138 -13.25 4.23 -14.95
CA ALA A 138 -12.25 5.18 -14.46
C ALA A 138 -11.35 4.56 -13.38
N ILE A 139 -11.91 3.86 -12.40
CA ILE A 139 -11.09 3.23 -11.34
C ILE A 139 -10.15 2.16 -11.92
N LEU A 140 -10.59 1.39 -12.92
CA LEU A 140 -9.81 0.31 -13.53
C LEU A 140 -8.61 0.80 -14.35
N ILE A 141 -8.67 2.01 -14.90
CA ILE A 141 -7.58 2.60 -15.69
C ILE A 141 -6.75 3.61 -14.90
N SER A 142 -7.24 4.08 -13.74
CA SER A 142 -6.62 5.17 -12.97
C SER A 142 -5.17 4.92 -12.54
N TRP A 143 -4.74 3.67 -12.39
CA TRP A 143 -3.36 3.34 -12.04
C TRP A 143 -2.36 3.77 -13.13
N ILE A 144 -2.74 3.77 -14.41
CA ILE A 144 -1.84 4.14 -15.52
C ILE A 144 -1.42 5.61 -15.44
N PRO A 145 -2.35 6.61 -15.47
CA PRO A 145 -1.96 8.01 -15.41
C PRO A 145 -1.31 8.36 -14.06
N ILE A 146 -1.74 7.76 -12.94
CA ILE A 146 -1.11 8.00 -11.64
C ILE A 146 0.36 7.56 -11.66
N LEU A 147 0.65 6.38 -12.22
CA LEU A 147 2.02 5.90 -12.35
C LEU A 147 2.86 6.79 -13.28
N ILE A 148 2.32 7.17 -14.43
CA ILE A 148 3.02 8.03 -15.39
C ILE A 148 3.35 9.37 -14.77
N VAL A 149 2.37 10.03 -14.14
CA VAL A 149 2.57 11.33 -13.48
C VAL A 149 3.57 11.21 -12.33
N HIS A 150 3.46 10.17 -11.50
CA HIS A 150 4.38 9.94 -10.40
C HIS A 150 5.83 9.77 -10.89
N THR A 151 6.06 8.92 -11.89
CA THR A 151 7.38 8.70 -12.49
C THR A 151 7.90 9.95 -13.20
N TRP A 152 7.03 10.70 -13.87
CA TRP A 152 7.40 11.96 -14.51
C TRP A 152 7.89 12.99 -13.49
N ILE A 153 7.19 13.14 -12.35
CA ILE A 153 7.61 14.03 -11.26
C ILE A 153 8.98 13.58 -10.71
N LEU A 154 9.19 12.28 -10.49
CA LEU A 154 10.47 11.76 -9.99
C LEU A 154 11.66 12.07 -10.89
N ILE A 155 11.47 12.01 -12.21
CA ILE A 155 12.58 12.12 -13.18
C ILE A 155 12.78 13.56 -13.67
N GLN A 156 11.76 14.41 -13.59
CA GLN A 156 11.81 15.75 -14.19
C GLN A 156 11.83 16.89 -13.17
N LEU A 157 11.31 16.69 -11.94
CA LEU A 157 11.23 17.77 -10.96
C LEU A 157 12.40 17.68 -9.97
N PRO A 158 13.36 18.63 -9.99
CA PRO A 158 14.39 18.68 -8.96
C PRO A 158 13.76 19.07 -7.61
N PRO A 159 14.32 18.59 -6.49
CA PRO A 159 13.94 19.09 -5.18
C PRO A 159 14.10 20.62 -5.11
N PRO A 160 13.19 21.34 -4.43
CA PRO A 160 13.35 22.78 -4.21
C PRO A 160 14.69 23.12 -3.56
N GLY A 161 15.44 24.02 -4.21
CA GLY A 161 16.80 24.42 -3.82
C GLY A 161 17.90 23.75 -4.64
N GLU A 162 17.57 22.72 -5.43
CA GLU A 162 18.51 22.02 -6.31
C GLU A 162 18.26 22.37 -7.79
N SER A 163 19.32 22.40 -8.58
CA SER A 163 19.25 22.67 -10.02
C SER A 163 19.17 21.41 -10.89
N ILE A 164 19.38 20.23 -10.29
CA ILE A 164 19.46 18.94 -10.97
C ILE A 164 18.60 17.91 -10.24
N VAL A 165 18.01 16.98 -10.98
CA VAL A 165 17.28 15.84 -10.43
C VAL A 165 18.27 14.78 -9.93
N TYR A 166 18.18 14.44 -8.64
CA TYR A 166 18.93 13.34 -8.05
C TYR A 166 17.98 12.20 -7.66
N LEU A 167 18.37 10.95 -7.97
CA LEU A 167 17.69 9.74 -7.51
C LEU A 167 18.52 8.98 -6.48
N GLU A 168 19.51 9.64 -5.89
CA GLU A 168 20.34 9.11 -4.81
C GLU A 168 19.60 9.13 -3.47
N PRO A 169 19.99 8.26 -2.50
CA PRO A 169 19.34 8.21 -1.20
C PRO A 169 19.26 9.58 -0.52
N GLY A 170 18.04 10.01 -0.17
CA GLY A 170 17.79 11.23 0.60
C GLY A 170 17.85 12.54 -0.19
N LYS A 171 18.30 12.50 -1.45
CA LYS A 171 18.43 13.67 -2.33
C LYS A 171 17.29 13.80 -3.33
N ASP A 172 16.44 12.80 -3.44
CA ASP A 172 15.31 12.84 -4.35
C ASP A 172 14.16 13.72 -3.85
N ILE A 173 13.26 14.06 -4.75
CA ILE A 173 12.09 14.89 -4.44
C ILE A 173 11.18 14.25 -3.39
N GLY A 174 11.07 12.92 -3.36
CA GLY A 174 10.30 12.21 -2.36
C GLY A 174 10.88 12.42 -0.96
N ALA A 175 12.19 12.29 -0.81
CA ALA A 175 12.88 12.58 0.43
C ALA A 175 12.69 14.05 0.88
N TRP A 176 12.75 15.00 -0.04
CA TRP A 176 12.44 16.41 0.26
C TRP A 176 11.00 16.58 0.75
N ILE A 177 10.01 15.97 0.08
CA ILE A 177 8.60 16.00 0.50
C ILE A 177 8.46 15.41 1.90
N ASP A 178 9.08 14.27 2.18
CA ASP A 178 8.98 13.60 3.47
C ASP A 178 9.49 14.50 4.62
N ARG A 179 10.62 15.18 4.44
CA ARG A 179 11.16 16.13 5.42
C ARG A 179 10.22 17.31 5.66
N ASN A 180 9.56 17.81 4.62
CA ASN A 180 8.64 18.94 4.74
C ASN A 180 7.28 18.56 5.32
N VAL A 181 6.78 17.35 5.03
CA VAL A 181 5.46 16.89 5.48
C VAL A 181 5.51 16.37 6.91
N PHE A 182 6.54 15.59 7.26
CA PHE A 182 6.63 14.94 8.57
C PHE A 182 7.64 15.60 9.50
N GLY A 183 8.65 16.28 8.98
CA GLY A 183 9.79 16.76 9.77
C GLY A 183 10.81 15.64 10.01
N GLU A 184 12.10 16.00 10.07
CA GLU A 184 13.22 15.05 10.16
C GLU A 184 13.16 14.15 11.41
N ASN A 185 12.65 14.69 12.53
CA ASN A 185 12.52 13.96 13.80
C ASN A 185 11.50 12.82 13.74
N HIS A 186 10.62 12.83 12.75
CA HIS A 186 9.53 11.88 12.61
C HIS A 186 9.73 10.89 11.45
N LEU A 187 10.89 10.94 10.80
CA LEU A 187 11.29 10.01 9.74
C LEU A 187 12.05 8.80 10.30
N TRP A 188 12.33 7.84 9.43
CA TRP A 188 13.07 6.63 9.79
C TRP A 188 14.45 6.94 10.38
N LYS A 189 14.75 6.36 11.56
CA LYS A 189 15.92 6.72 12.37
C LYS A 189 17.27 6.46 11.70
N PHE A 190 17.34 5.49 10.79
CA PHE A 190 18.59 5.11 10.13
C PHE A 190 18.97 6.08 8.99
N SER A 191 17.98 6.64 8.30
CA SER A 191 18.21 7.60 7.21
C SER A 191 18.12 9.05 7.70
N LYS A 192 17.17 9.37 8.58
CA LYS A 192 16.75 10.70 9.07
C LYS A 192 16.37 11.72 7.99
N THR A 193 16.63 11.40 6.73
CA THR A 193 16.51 12.29 5.58
C THR A 193 15.43 11.83 4.60
N TRP A 194 15.02 10.56 4.64
CA TRP A 194 13.89 10.01 3.87
C TRP A 194 13.20 8.90 4.65
N ASP A 195 11.97 8.54 4.28
CA ASP A 195 11.28 7.39 4.86
C ASP A 195 10.82 6.42 3.77
N PRO A 196 11.12 5.11 3.85
CA PRO A 196 10.62 4.13 2.87
C PRO A 196 9.09 4.08 2.84
N GLU A 197 8.45 4.42 3.97
CA GLU A 197 7.02 4.56 4.15
C GLU A 197 6.48 6.00 3.98
N GLY A 198 7.29 6.90 3.42
CA GLY A 198 6.99 8.31 3.15
C GLY A 198 5.76 8.62 2.30
N PHE A 199 5.45 9.91 2.16
CA PHE A 199 4.21 10.37 1.52
C PHE A 199 4.23 10.08 0.01
N PHE A 200 5.34 10.44 -0.64
CA PHE A 200 5.43 10.38 -2.09
C PHE A 200 5.49 8.95 -2.61
N SER A 201 6.23 8.07 -1.92
CA SER A 201 6.23 6.62 -2.20
C SER A 201 4.89 5.94 -1.85
N GLY A 202 4.04 6.60 -1.04
CA GLY A 202 2.64 6.25 -0.85
C GLY A 202 1.80 6.29 -2.15
N ILE A 203 2.15 7.16 -3.10
CA ILE A 203 1.46 7.23 -4.42
C ILE A 203 1.74 5.97 -5.25
N SER A 204 2.98 5.49 -5.24
CA SER A 204 3.33 4.20 -5.85
C SER A 204 2.55 3.05 -5.19
N SER A 205 2.42 3.08 -3.87
CA SER A 205 1.63 2.11 -3.10
C SER A 205 0.14 2.11 -3.48
N ILE A 206 -0.46 3.30 -3.68
CA ILE A 206 -1.84 3.45 -4.20
C ILE A 206 -1.95 2.81 -5.59
N THR A 207 -1.00 3.10 -6.47
CA THR A 207 -0.95 2.54 -7.83
C THR A 207 -0.93 1.01 -7.81
N THR A 208 -0.08 0.40 -6.96
CA THR A 208 -0.02 -1.06 -6.82
C THR A 208 -1.35 -1.65 -6.35
N SER A 209 -2.01 -1.01 -5.38
CA SER A 209 -3.33 -1.46 -4.93
C SER A 209 -4.41 -1.24 -5.99
N LEU A 210 -4.35 -0.19 -6.82
CA LEU A 210 -5.27 0.02 -7.94
C LEU A 210 -5.07 -1.02 -9.06
N LEU A 211 -3.83 -1.43 -9.33
CA LEU A 211 -3.52 -2.56 -10.21
C LEU A 211 -4.17 -3.85 -9.66
N GLY A 212 -4.12 -4.06 -8.34
CA GLY A 212 -4.84 -5.15 -7.67
C GLY A 212 -6.35 -5.10 -7.89
N VAL A 213 -6.95 -3.92 -7.79
CA VAL A 213 -8.38 -3.71 -8.11
C VAL A 213 -8.70 -4.09 -9.55
N PHE A 214 -7.82 -3.72 -10.50
CA PHE A 214 -7.95 -4.09 -11.90
C PHE A 214 -7.93 -5.62 -12.10
N CYS A 215 -6.93 -6.30 -11.53
CA CYS A 215 -6.84 -7.76 -11.58
C CYS A 215 -8.05 -8.44 -10.90
N GLY A 216 -8.52 -7.91 -9.77
CA GLY A 216 -9.72 -8.40 -9.11
C GLY A 216 -10.96 -8.33 -9.99
N SER A 217 -11.09 -7.29 -10.81
CA SER A 217 -12.19 -7.17 -11.79
C SER A 217 -12.12 -8.20 -12.90
N ILE A 218 -10.93 -8.55 -13.38
CA ILE A 218 -10.75 -9.61 -14.39
C ILE A 218 -11.10 -10.98 -13.81
N LEU A 219 -10.70 -11.22 -12.55
CA LEU A 219 -11.01 -12.49 -11.88
C LEU A 219 -12.52 -12.64 -11.69
N SER A 220 -13.19 -11.58 -11.24
CA SER A 220 -14.65 -11.55 -11.04
C SER A 220 -15.42 -11.78 -12.36
N SER A 221 -14.98 -11.20 -13.48
CA SER A 221 -15.66 -11.43 -14.77
C SER A 221 -15.55 -12.88 -15.23
N LYS A 222 -14.37 -13.50 -15.14
CA LYS A 222 -14.17 -14.91 -15.50
C LYS A 222 -14.98 -15.87 -14.62
N THR A 223 -15.08 -15.60 -13.32
CA THR A 223 -15.90 -16.42 -12.41
C THR A 223 -17.39 -16.37 -12.79
N ASN A 224 -17.90 -15.20 -13.16
CA ASN A 224 -19.29 -15.06 -13.59
C ASN A 224 -19.56 -15.74 -14.94
N GLU A 225 -18.63 -15.67 -15.90
CA GLU A 225 -18.73 -16.41 -17.16
C GLU A 225 -18.75 -17.93 -16.95
N THR A 226 -17.96 -18.43 -16.01
CA THR A 226 -17.89 -19.87 -15.70
C THR A 226 -19.19 -20.34 -15.05
N LYS A 227 -19.79 -19.54 -14.14
CA LYS A 227 -21.08 -19.87 -13.52
C LYS A 227 -22.26 -19.85 -14.49
N ASN A 228 -22.20 -19.07 -15.56
CA ASN A 228 -23.28 -19.00 -16.55
C ASN A 228 -23.20 -20.12 -17.62
N LYS A 229 -22.14 -20.96 -17.60
CA LYS A 229 -21.96 -22.09 -18.51
C LYS A 229 -22.44 -23.44 -17.94
N PHE A 230 -22.92 -23.46 -16.71
CA PHE A 230 -23.50 -24.61 -16.02
C PHE A 230 -24.91 -24.25 -15.52
#